data_AF-A0A267DY90-F1
#
_entry.id   AF-A0A267DY90-F1
#
_cell.length_a   1.000
_cell.length_b   1.000
_cell.length_c   1.000
_cell.angle_alpha   90.00
_cell.angle_beta   90.00
_cell.angle_gamma   90.00
#
_symmetry.space_group_name_H-M   'P 1'
#
loop_
_entity.id
_entity.type
_entity.pdbx_description
1 polymer ?
#
loop_
_entity_poly.entity_id
_entity_poly.type
_entity_poly.pdbx_seq_one_letter_code
_entity_poly.pdbx_strand_id
1 'polypeptide(L)'
;MLITGPRLINTSGSLFCSRQLGNRRVLWLTERNVLIGITTVAVAVTLLLTALQLKRPGFDNKISGLSERMRDGTFEENYNRLVRGMRESLYRFDRPGLLLPLMRLSEAERSRSRRAAAGRAWLHSQSAVVAATVRNGMDGLPSTMHNVQRLRALFNDSWLVLVENDSTDSTRSFLYNMTLTDPNVRLLGCGRVNSALPCEINVRYGSGRQHLPGVQINRTFSEEVERGLIMSALRNLYLDYIYEHLADRASLLLIVDPDITWQDWDLDSIAQGLYYFAAKPKLQQLCAHTTQDSHLYDPCTLSFHLNKRFGEDTKYPVVDYEKSLWNAPRSLPPVKVESCFQAVSFYRMSALAARRLRYRRSPGEWMCEHNTLSRQLDEVYIDPQMRLRVLQENIG
;
A
#
# COMPACT_ATOMS: atom_id res chain seq x y z
N MET A 1 2.55 -66.67 11.60
CA MET A 1 2.13 -68.03 11.20
C MET A 1 0.95 -67.84 10.25
N LEU A 2 1.03 -68.31 8.99
CA LEU A 2 0.08 -68.03 7.87
C LEU A 2 -0.02 -66.53 7.51
N ILE A 3 0.18 -66.02 6.29
CA ILE A 3 0.27 -66.56 4.91
C ILE A 3 -1.03 -67.13 4.36
N THR A 4 -1.70 -66.36 3.49
CA THR A 4 -2.18 -66.76 2.14
C THR A 4 -2.73 -65.57 1.32
N GLY A 5 -2.37 -65.50 0.03
CA GLY A 5 -3.22 -64.92 -1.04
C GLY A 5 -3.95 -66.05 -1.78
N PRO A 6 -4.24 -65.99 -3.12
CA PRO A 6 -3.76 -65.01 -4.11
C PRO A 6 -4.70 -64.75 -5.35
N ARG A 7 -4.11 -64.20 -6.44
CA ARG A 7 -4.40 -64.40 -7.89
C ARG A 7 -5.63 -63.76 -8.61
N LEU A 8 -5.30 -62.70 -9.36
CA LEU A 8 -5.51 -62.49 -10.81
C LEU A 8 -6.25 -63.56 -11.66
N ILE A 9 -7.34 -63.16 -12.34
CA ILE A 9 -7.69 -63.43 -13.77
C ILE A 9 -8.43 -62.17 -14.28
N ASN A 10 -8.23 -61.50 -15.44
CA ASN A 10 -7.42 -61.68 -16.67
C ASN A 10 -8.08 -62.32 -17.92
N THR A 11 -8.87 -61.54 -18.70
CA THR A 11 -9.32 -61.91 -20.07
C THR A 11 -9.24 -60.73 -21.06
N SER A 12 -8.68 -61.01 -22.24
CA SER A 12 -8.64 -60.13 -23.42
C SER A 12 -9.70 -60.50 -24.45
N GLY A 13 -10.21 -59.55 -25.23
CA GLY A 13 -11.12 -59.83 -26.34
C GLY A 13 -11.12 -58.75 -27.42
N SER A 14 -10.73 -59.11 -28.65
CA SER A 14 -10.76 -58.25 -29.82
C SER A 14 -11.06 -59.08 -31.08
N LEU A 15 -11.98 -58.61 -31.94
CA LEU A 15 -12.05 -58.98 -33.37
C LEU A 15 -13.12 -58.15 -34.15
N PHE A 16 -12.61 -57.35 -35.09
CA PHE A 16 -13.12 -57.01 -36.43
C PHE A 16 -14.61 -56.88 -36.81
N CYS A 17 -14.89 -55.73 -37.44
CA CYS A 17 -15.68 -55.48 -38.67
C CYS A 17 -17.16 -55.89 -38.82
N SER A 18 -18.00 -54.87 -39.08
CA SER A 18 -18.74 -54.80 -40.35
C SER A 18 -18.97 -53.33 -40.78
N ARG A 19 -19.39 -53.12 -42.04
CA ARG A 19 -19.62 -51.81 -42.66
C ARG A 19 -21.06 -51.32 -42.45
N GLN A 20 -21.23 -50.00 -42.32
CA GLN A 20 -22.20 -49.27 -43.16
C GLN A 20 -21.76 -47.80 -43.34
N LEU A 21 -21.81 -47.30 -44.58
CA LEU A 21 -21.52 -45.91 -44.93
C LEU A 21 -22.84 -45.23 -45.34
N GLY A 22 -23.22 -44.15 -44.64
CA GLY A 22 -24.44 -43.40 -44.92
C GLY A 22 -24.27 -41.90 -44.65
N ASN A 23 -24.46 -41.11 -45.72
CA ASN A 23 -24.73 -39.66 -45.75
C ASN A 23 -24.33 -38.80 -44.53
N ARG A 24 -23.05 -38.42 -44.44
CA ARG A 24 -22.56 -37.30 -43.60
C ARG A 24 -21.88 -36.21 -44.44
N ARG A 25 -22.62 -35.50 -45.30
CA ARG A 25 -22.11 -34.33 -46.07
C ARG A 25 -22.96 -33.05 -46.00
N VAL A 26 -24.15 -33.07 -45.38
CA VAL A 26 -25.04 -31.89 -45.35
C VAL A 26 -24.92 -31.08 -44.04
N LEU A 27 -24.81 -31.72 -42.87
CA LEU A 27 -24.71 -31.00 -41.57
C LEU A 27 -23.43 -30.16 -41.40
N TRP A 28 -22.34 -30.49 -42.09
CA TRP A 28 -21.03 -29.83 -41.88
C TRP A 28 -20.95 -28.38 -42.40
N LEU A 29 -21.95 -27.92 -43.18
CA LEU A 29 -22.01 -26.54 -43.67
C LEU A 29 -22.83 -25.61 -42.76
N THR A 30 -23.85 -26.12 -42.06
CA THR A 30 -24.67 -25.30 -41.15
C THR A 30 -23.91 -24.99 -39.86
N GLU A 31 -23.32 -26.00 -39.21
CA GLU A 31 -22.55 -25.81 -37.96
C GLU A 31 -21.38 -24.85 -38.13
N ARG A 32 -20.67 -24.94 -39.26
CA ARG A 32 -19.50 -24.09 -39.56
C ARG A 32 -19.88 -22.62 -39.74
N ASN A 33 -21.01 -22.34 -40.39
CA ASN A 33 -21.51 -20.97 -40.56
C ASN A 33 -22.03 -20.37 -39.24
N VAL A 34 -22.68 -21.17 -38.39
CA VAL A 34 -23.09 -20.74 -37.04
C VAL A 34 -21.86 -20.39 -36.18
N LEU A 35 -20.81 -21.21 -36.20
CA LEU A 35 -19.58 -20.96 -35.44
C LEU A 35 -18.84 -19.69 -35.90
N ILE A 36 -18.80 -19.43 -37.21
CA ILE A 36 -18.27 -18.18 -37.79
C ILE A 36 -19.11 -16.96 -37.35
N GLY A 37 -20.43 -17.07 -37.36
CA GLY A 37 -21.33 -16.02 -36.88
C GLY A 37 -21.09 -15.68 -35.40
N ILE A 38 -21.04 -16.69 -34.53
CA ILE A 38 -20.78 -16.52 -33.09
C ILE A 38 -19.42 -15.87 -32.83
N THR A 39 -18.35 -16.32 -33.51
CA THR A 39 -17.01 -15.72 -33.33
C THR A 39 -16.94 -14.29 -33.87
N THR A 40 -17.63 -13.98 -34.97
CA THR A 40 -17.68 -12.62 -35.52
C THR A 40 -18.43 -11.67 -34.59
N VAL A 41 -19.56 -12.10 -34.01
CA VAL A 41 -20.29 -11.31 -33.00
C VAL A 41 -19.47 -11.15 -31.72
N ALA A 42 -18.81 -12.20 -31.23
CA ALA A 42 -17.95 -12.12 -30.05
C ALA A 42 -16.79 -11.13 -30.25
N VAL A 43 -16.09 -11.18 -31.39
CA VAL A 43 -15.03 -10.23 -31.74
C VAL A 43 -15.58 -8.81 -31.89
N ALA A 44 -16.73 -8.62 -32.54
CA ALA A 44 -17.36 -7.31 -32.69
C ALA A 44 -17.76 -6.72 -31.32
N VAL A 45 -18.33 -7.52 -30.41
CA VAL A 45 -18.67 -7.10 -29.05
C VAL A 45 -17.40 -6.80 -28.23
N THR A 46 -16.34 -7.62 -28.33
CA THR A 46 -15.06 -7.32 -27.68
C THR A 46 -14.47 -6.01 -28.19
N LEU A 47 -14.39 -5.81 -29.52
CA LEU A 47 -13.89 -4.57 -30.11
C LEU A 47 -14.75 -3.36 -29.75
N LEU A 48 -16.08 -3.50 -29.69
CA LEU A 48 -16.99 -2.43 -29.26
C LEU A 48 -16.79 -2.09 -27.78
N LEU A 49 -16.63 -3.08 -26.90
CA LEU A 49 -16.34 -2.86 -25.48
C LEU A 49 -14.94 -2.23 -25.28
N THR A 50 -13.93 -2.65 -26.03
CA THR A 50 -12.61 -2.01 -26.02
C THR A 50 -12.69 -0.57 -26.55
N ALA A 51 -13.41 -0.32 -27.64
CA ALA A 51 -13.63 1.02 -28.17
C ALA A 51 -14.40 1.93 -27.20
N LEU A 52 -15.39 1.40 -26.48
CA LEU A 52 -16.11 2.14 -25.44
C LEU A 52 -15.25 2.38 -24.19
N GLN A 53 -14.35 1.46 -23.82
CA GLN A 53 -13.38 1.69 -22.75
C GLN A 53 -12.24 2.67 -23.13
N LEU A 54 -11.92 2.79 -24.43
CA LEU A 54 -11.04 3.81 -24.97
C LEU A 54 -11.74 5.18 -25.07
N LYS A 55 -13.03 5.19 -25.43
CA LYS A 55 -13.86 6.40 -25.54
C LYS A 55 -14.44 6.86 -24.19
N ARG A 56 -13.58 6.89 -23.16
CA ARG A 56 -13.90 7.57 -21.89
C ARG A 56 -14.12 9.07 -22.16
N PRO A 57 -15.01 9.75 -21.42
CA PRO A 57 -15.06 11.21 -21.44
C PRO A 57 -13.68 11.78 -21.12
N GLY A 58 -13.31 12.85 -21.81
CA GLY A 58 -11.91 13.29 -21.94
C GLY A 58 -11.25 13.62 -20.60
N PHE A 59 -10.21 12.86 -20.24
CA PHE A 59 -9.34 13.13 -19.10
C PHE A 59 -8.36 14.29 -19.37
N ASP A 60 -8.77 15.28 -20.16
CA ASP A 60 -7.97 16.47 -20.52
C ASP A 60 -8.04 17.53 -19.42
N ASN A 61 -7.77 17.07 -18.20
CA ASN A 61 -7.54 17.85 -17.00
C ASN A 61 -6.27 18.70 -17.17
N LYS A 62 -6.36 19.80 -17.92
CA LYS A 62 -5.54 20.97 -17.59
C LYS A 62 -5.95 21.41 -16.19
N ILE A 63 -5.01 21.49 -15.25
CA ILE A 63 -5.22 22.23 -14.00
C ILE A 63 -5.09 23.72 -14.31
N SER A 64 -6.06 24.25 -15.08
CA SER A 64 -6.16 25.68 -15.42
C SER A 64 -6.66 26.45 -14.20
N GLY A 65 -5.77 26.66 -13.24
CA GLY A 65 -6.08 27.31 -11.97
C GLY A 65 -4.95 27.36 -10.92
N LEU A 66 -3.79 26.74 -11.17
CA LEU A 66 -2.61 26.95 -10.32
C LEU A 66 -2.16 28.40 -10.44
N SER A 67 -1.99 29.10 -9.30
CA SER A 67 -1.61 30.52 -9.31
C SER A 67 -0.12 30.70 -9.61
N GLU A 68 0.24 31.85 -10.19
CA GLU A 68 1.63 32.25 -10.51
C GLU A 68 2.60 32.29 -9.31
N ARG A 69 2.09 32.07 -8.08
CA ARG A 69 2.89 31.99 -6.85
C ARG A 69 3.62 30.65 -6.68
N MET A 70 3.24 29.58 -7.40
CA MET A 70 3.93 28.28 -7.37
C MET A 70 5.21 28.24 -8.24
N ARG A 71 6.18 29.11 -7.95
CA ARG A 71 7.39 29.27 -8.78
C ARG A 71 8.37 28.08 -8.84
N ASP A 72 8.29 27.10 -7.95
CA ASP A 72 9.15 25.91 -7.98
C ASP A 72 8.61 24.76 -8.85
N GLY A 73 7.34 24.80 -9.28
CA GLY A 73 6.72 23.83 -10.20
C GLY A 73 6.64 22.37 -9.71
N THR A 74 7.29 21.99 -8.61
CA THR A 74 7.61 20.58 -8.27
C THR A 74 6.39 19.71 -8.04
N PHE A 75 5.32 20.24 -7.43
CA PHE A 75 4.05 19.51 -7.28
C PHE A 75 3.37 19.29 -8.63
N GLU A 76 3.29 20.32 -9.48
CA GLU A 76 2.71 20.20 -10.81
C GLU A 76 3.50 19.23 -11.69
N GLU A 77 4.83 19.29 -11.64
CA GLU A 77 5.69 18.37 -12.39
C GLU A 77 5.49 16.92 -11.91
N ASN A 78 5.47 16.68 -10.60
CA ASN A 78 5.19 15.34 -10.04
C ASN A 78 3.77 14.86 -10.36
N TYR A 79 2.75 15.71 -10.30
CA TYR A 79 1.37 15.36 -10.69
C TYR A 79 1.27 15.04 -12.19
N ASN A 80 1.80 15.91 -13.07
CA ASN A 80 1.79 15.69 -14.52
C ASN A 80 2.60 14.46 -14.92
N ARG A 81 3.71 14.17 -14.21
CA ARG A 81 4.50 12.94 -14.37
C ARG A 81 3.71 11.69 -13.97
N LEU A 82 2.85 11.77 -12.94
CA LEU A 82 1.94 10.69 -12.54
C LEU A 82 0.80 10.48 -13.55
N VAL A 83 0.12 11.53 -13.98
CA VAL A 83 -0.96 11.46 -14.99
C VAL A 83 -0.44 10.92 -16.32
N ARG A 84 0.75 11.37 -16.75
CA ARG A 84 1.43 10.81 -17.92
C ARG A 84 1.78 9.33 -17.72
N GLY A 85 2.38 9.00 -16.58
CA GLY A 85 2.71 7.61 -16.22
C GLY A 85 1.49 6.69 -16.22
N MET A 86 0.30 7.15 -15.82
CA MET A 86 -0.94 6.38 -16.00
C MET A 86 -1.28 6.19 -17.48
N ARG A 87 -1.32 7.27 -18.27
CA ARG A 87 -1.70 7.23 -19.70
C ARG A 87 -0.76 6.32 -20.52
N GLU A 88 0.52 6.25 -20.16
CA GLU A 88 1.55 5.44 -20.83
C GLU A 88 1.67 4.01 -20.25
N SER A 89 1.09 3.73 -19.08
CA SER A 89 1.23 2.44 -18.40
C SER A 89 0.31 1.36 -18.98
N LEU A 90 0.92 0.45 -19.76
CA LEU A 90 0.36 -0.87 -20.05
C LEU A 90 0.44 -1.84 -18.86
N TYR A 91 0.98 -1.43 -17.70
CA TYR A 91 1.19 -2.32 -16.56
C TYR A 91 -0.11 -2.67 -15.84
N ARG A 92 -0.66 -3.82 -16.21
CA ARG A 92 -1.18 -4.74 -15.19
C ARG A 92 -0.03 -5.14 -14.26
N PHE A 93 -0.29 -5.14 -12.96
CA PHE A 93 0.57 -5.80 -11.98
C PHE A 93 0.33 -7.32 -12.06
N ASP A 94 0.78 -7.96 -13.14
CA ASP A 94 0.65 -9.41 -13.38
C ASP A 94 1.67 -10.21 -12.53
N ARG A 95 1.64 -9.99 -11.21
CA ARG A 95 2.30 -10.81 -10.19
C ARG A 95 1.24 -11.67 -9.47
N PRO A 96 0.87 -12.85 -9.99
CA PRO A 96 0.03 -13.79 -9.24
C PRO A 96 0.72 -14.11 -7.90
N GLY A 97 -0.03 -14.02 -6.80
CA GLY A 97 0.50 -14.06 -5.44
C GLY A 97 1.34 -15.31 -5.18
N LEU A 98 2.63 -15.10 -4.91
CA LEU A 98 3.54 -16.18 -4.53
C LEU A 98 3.12 -16.68 -3.14
N LEU A 99 2.65 -17.93 -3.07
CA LEU A 99 2.26 -18.61 -1.84
C LEU A 99 3.47 -18.75 -0.91
N LEU A 100 3.61 -17.82 0.04
CA LEU A 100 4.79 -17.71 0.90
C LEU A 100 4.43 -17.92 2.37
N PRO A 101 5.25 -18.68 3.12
CA PRO A 101 4.92 -19.06 4.50
C PRO A 101 5.01 -17.88 5.48
N LEU A 102 4.33 -18.04 6.61
CA LEU A 102 4.56 -17.22 7.81
C LEU A 102 6.04 -17.13 8.13
N MET A 103 6.49 -15.96 8.60
CA MET A 103 7.89 -15.77 8.98
C MET A 103 8.27 -16.73 10.12
N ARG A 104 9.13 -17.71 9.81
CA ARG A 104 9.55 -18.73 10.78
C ARG A 104 10.37 -18.08 11.90
N LEU A 105 9.94 -18.30 13.13
CA LEU A 105 10.66 -17.90 14.34
C LEU A 105 11.49 -19.08 14.86
N SER A 106 12.72 -18.82 15.28
CA SER A 106 13.45 -19.67 16.21
C SER A 106 12.81 -19.66 17.61
N GLU A 107 13.19 -20.61 18.46
CA GLU A 107 12.64 -20.68 19.83
C GLU A 107 12.94 -19.42 20.65
N ALA A 108 14.14 -18.85 20.50
CA ALA A 108 14.52 -17.58 21.10
C ALA A 108 13.69 -16.39 20.58
N GLU A 109 13.32 -16.41 19.29
CA GLU A 109 12.48 -15.38 18.67
C GLU A 109 11.01 -15.43 19.13
N ARG A 110 10.53 -16.47 19.82
CA ARG A 110 9.16 -16.48 20.36
C ARG A 110 8.92 -15.41 21.42
N SER A 111 9.93 -15.07 22.22
CA SER A 111 9.81 -14.14 23.34
C SER A 111 9.68 -12.68 22.86
N ARG A 112 8.50 -12.07 23.06
CA ARG A 112 8.25 -10.64 22.75
C ARG A 112 9.28 -9.74 23.44
N SER A 113 9.55 -9.96 24.72
CA SER A 113 10.49 -9.14 25.49
C SER A 113 11.92 -9.25 24.97
N ARG A 114 12.34 -10.44 24.52
CA ARG A 114 13.66 -10.61 23.87
C ARG A 114 13.72 -9.90 22.52
N ARG A 115 12.66 -9.99 21.70
CA ARG A 115 12.55 -9.23 20.44
C ARG A 115 12.58 -7.72 20.70
N ALA A 116 11.86 -7.21 21.71
CA ALA A 116 11.84 -5.80 22.08
C ALA A 116 13.23 -5.28 22.49
N ALA A 117 13.91 -6.00 23.40
CA ALA A 117 15.26 -5.64 23.86
C ALA A 117 16.29 -5.67 22.72
N ALA A 118 16.29 -6.74 21.90
CA ALA A 118 17.16 -6.84 20.73
C ALA A 118 16.83 -5.79 19.66
N GLY A 119 15.55 -5.45 19.49
CA GLY A 119 15.08 -4.37 18.63
C GLY A 119 15.63 -3.02 19.07
N ARG A 120 15.45 -2.64 20.35
CA ARG A 120 16.02 -1.40 20.92
C ARG A 120 17.54 -1.33 20.74
N ALA A 121 18.25 -2.40 21.09
CA ALA A 121 19.71 -2.47 20.94
C ALA A 121 20.16 -2.32 19.47
N TRP A 122 19.38 -2.84 18.51
CA TRP A 122 19.62 -2.61 17.09
C TRP A 122 19.32 -1.15 16.69
N LEU A 123 18.17 -0.60 17.08
CA LEU A 123 17.74 0.76 16.70
C LEU A 123 18.77 1.83 17.11
N HIS A 124 19.42 1.69 18.27
CA HIS A 124 20.52 2.57 18.70
C HIS A 124 21.78 2.54 17.81
N SER A 125 21.83 1.67 16.79
CA SER A 125 22.87 1.66 15.74
C SER A 125 22.35 2.11 14.36
N GLN A 126 21.07 2.45 14.26
CA GLN A 126 20.37 2.75 13.00
C GLN A 126 19.97 4.22 12.94
N SER A 127 19.77 4.72 11.72
CA SER A 127 19.31 6.08 11.45
C SER A 127 18.01 6.05 10.65
N ALA A 128 17.04 6.91 10.96
CA ALA A 128 15.71 6.85 10.33
C ALA A 128 15.17 8.21 9.91
N VAL A 129 14.50 8.25 8.76
CA VAL A 129 13.60 9.36 8.41
C VAL A 129 12.18 8.98 8.82
N VAL A 130 11.46 9.90 9.45
CA VAL A 130 10.01 9.86 9.60
C VAL A 130 9.41 10.81 8.57
N ALA A 131 8.41 10.37 7.80
CA ALA A 131 7.76 11.16 6.76
C ALA A 131 6.23 11.14 6.89
N ALA A 132 5.61 12.28 6.59
CA ALA A 132 4.15 12.42 6.62
C ALA A 132 3.65 13.48 5.63
N THR A 133 2.39 13.36 5.23
CA THR A 133 1.60 14.40 4.58
C THR A 133 0.50 14.83 5.54
N VAL A 134 0.25 16.14 5.69
CA VAL A 134 -0.80 16.66 6.57
C VAL A 134 -1.59 17.78 5.92
N ARG A 135 -2.88 17.87 6.27
CA ARG A 135 -3.74 19.02 6.01
C ARG A 135 -4.83 19.06 7.09
N ASN A 136 -5.11 20.25 7.65
CA ASN A 136 -6.11 20.43 8.71
C ASN A 136 -5.92 19.46 9.90
N GLY A 137 -4.69 19.05 10.21
CA GLY A 137 -4.39 17.94 11.11
C GLY A 137 -4.29 18.30 12.59
N MET A 138 -4.54 19.55 12.99
CA MET A 138 -4.16 20.10 14.30
C MET A 138 -4.70 19.33 15.51
N ASP A 139 -5.86 18.67 15.39
CA ASP A 139 -6.46 17.89 16.48
C ASP A 139 -5.65 16.64 16.84
N GLY A 140 -5.20 15.88 15.83
CA GLY A 140 -4.40 14.66 16.02
C GLY A 140 -2.89 14.92 16.11
N LEU A 141 -2.41 15.94 15.40
CA LEU A 141 -0.99 16.19 15.12
C LEU A 141 -0.08 16.30 16.36
N PRO A 142 -0.45 16.96 17.47
CA PRO A 142 0.36 16.97 18.69
C PRO A 142 0.55 15.56 19.29
N SER A 143 -0.49 14.72 19.26
CA SER A 143 -0.42 13.34 19.76
C SER A 143 0.47 12.47 18.89
N THR A 144 0.38 12.61 17.56
CA THR A 144 1.28 11.95 16.60
C THR A 144 2.72 12.41 16.82
N MET A 145 2.98 13.72 16.90
CA MET A 145 4.34 14.25 17.02
C MET A 145 4.99 13.89 18.35
N HIS A 146 4.24 13.84 19.45
CA HIS A 146 4.74 13.31 20.73
C HIS A 146 5.20 11.85 20.61
N ASN A 147 4.39 11.00 19.98
CA ASN A 147 4.70 9.59 19.77
C ASN A 147 5.86 9.37 18.77
N VAL A 148 5.93 10.18 17.72
CA VAL A 148 7.06 10.23 16.77
C VAL A 148 8.36 10.67 17.45
N GLN A 149 8.34 11.68 18.34
CA GLN A 149 9.52 12.08 19.11
C GLN A 149 9.98 10.96 20.05
N ARG A 150 9.05 10.32 20.79
CA ARG A 150 9.32 9.16 21.65
C ARG A 150 9.96 7.98 20.88
N LEU A 151 9.56 7.74 19.64
CA LEU A 151 10.14 6.72 18.77
C LEU A 151 11.48 7.14 18.17
N ARG A 152 11.63 8.40 17.72
CA ARG A 152 12.87 8.96 17.18
C ARG A 152 14.04 8.86 18.17
N ALA A 153 13.77 9.02 19.46
CA ALA A 153 14.75 8.87 20.54
C ALA A 153 15.32 7.44 20.71
N LEU A 154 14.83 6.44 19.97
CA LEU A 154 15.41 5.08 19.94
C LEU A 154 16.50 4.90 18.86
N PHE A 155 16.66 5.87 17.95
CA PHE A 155 17.63 5.82 16.85
C PHE A 155 18.92 6.57 17.19
N ASN A 156 20.00 6.28 16.45
CA ASN A 156 21.27 7.00 16.56
C ASN A 156 21.20 8.42 15.95
N ASP A 157 20.55 8.56 14.79
CA ASP A 157 20.24 9.84 14.15
C ASP A 157 18.83 9.74 13.55
N SER A 158 18.07 10.83 13.53
CA SER A 158 16.73 10.80 12.93
C SER A 158 16.20 12.15 12.47
N TRP A 159 15.49 12.11 11.34
CA TRP A 159 14.88 13.25 10.67
C TRP A 159 13.37 13.15 10.60
N LEU A 160 12.71 14.29 10.43
CA LEU A 160 11.27 14.39 10.27
C LEU A 160 10.97 15.26 9.04
N VAL A 161 10.45 14.66 7.96
CA VAL A 161 10.18 15.34 6.68
C VAL A 161 8.68 15.38 6.44
N LEU A 162 8.11 16.58 6.55
CA LEU A 162 6.67 16.81 6.55
C LEU A 162 6.27 17.59 5.30
N VAL A 163 5.22 17.13 4.61
CA VAL A 163 4.57 17.88 3.54
C VAL A 163 3.25 18.40 4.08
N GLU A 164 3.06 19.71 4.10
CA GLU A 164 1.78 20.34 4.42
C GLU A 164 1.22 21.02 3.18
N ASN A 165 -0.09 20.93 2.97
CA ASN A 165 -0.80 21.67 1.93
C ASN A 165 -2.22 22.09 2.32
N ASP A 166 -2.62 23.28 1.87
CA ASP A 166 -4.00 23.78 1.90
C ASP A 166 -4.67 23.75 3.28
N SER A 167 -3.90 23.84 4.38
CA SER A 167 -4.44 23.88 5.74
C SER A 167 -5.02 25.24 6.10
N THR A 168 -6.21 25.22 6.71
CA THR A 168 -6.93 26.42 7.21
C THR A 168 -6.93 26.55 8.73
N ASP A 169 -6.26 25.64 9.42
CA ASP A 169 -6.10 25.58 10.88
C ASP A 169 -4.67 25.98 11.32
N SER A 170 -4.31 25.67 12.57
CA SER A 170 -2.97 25.92 13.11
C SER A 170 -1.91 24.88 12.70
N THR A 171 -2.19 23.94 11.78
CA THR A 171 -1.23 22.91 11.34
C THR A 171 0.08 23.54 10.85
N ARG A 172 -0.01 24.55 9.98
CA ARG A 172 1.18 25.15 9.34
C ARG A 172 2.06 25.90 10.33
N SER A 173 1.47 26.62 11.29
CA SER A 173 2.22 27.35 12.33
C SER A 173 2.82 26.39 13.37
N PHE A 174 2.08 25.36 13.78
CA PHE A 174 2.60 24.30 14.66
C PHE A 174 3.81 23.59 14.05
N LEU A 175 3.74 23.17 12.78
CA LEU A 175 4.86 22.52 12.09
C LEU A 175 6.04 23.45 11.86
N TYR A 176 5.81 24.72 11.52
CA TYR A 176 6.89 25.69 11.39
C TYR A 176 7.66 25.84 12.71
N ASN A 177 6.95 25.93 13.85
CA ASN A 177 7.57 26.01 15.17
C ASN A 177 8.44 24.78 15.52
N MET A 178 8.11 23.58 15.01
CA MET A 178 8.98 22.40 15.13
C MET A 178 10.30 22.57 14.36
N THR A 179 10.30 23.25 13.22
CA THR A 179 11.54 23.53 12.46
C THR A 179 12.47 24.54 13.13
N LEU A 180 11.97 25.32 14.09
CA LEU A 180 12.77 26.25 14.90
C LEU A 180 13.40 25.59 16.13
N THR A 181 12.86 24.46 16.59
CA THR A 181 13.30 23.77 17.82
C THR A 181 14.11 22.50 17.56
N ASP A 182 13.96 21.86 16.41
CA ASP A 182 14.72 20.66 16.02
C ASP A 182 15.31 20.82 14.59
N PRO A 183 16.65 20.94 14.46
CA PRO A 183 17.32 21.16 13.18
C PRO A 183 17.27 19.96 12.22
N ASN A 184 16.75 18.81 12.66
CA ASN A 184 16.48 17.63 11.84
C ASN A 184 15.01 17.59 11.31
N VAL A 185 14.16 18.59 11.61
CA VAL A 185 12.82 18.72 11.02
C VAL A 185 12.86 19.52 9.71
N ARG A 186 12.13 19.06 8.70
CA ARG A 186 11.97 19.73 7.39
C ARG A 186 10.50 19.83 7.05
N LEU A 187 10.05 21.06 6.79
CA LEU A 187 8.69 21.37 6.38
C LEU A 187 8.70 21.76 4.89
N LEU A 188 8.06 20.92 4.09
CA LEU A 188 7.86 21.05 2.65
C LEU A 188 6.45 21.58 2.34
N GLY A 189 6.09 21.64 1.07
CA GLY A 189 4.84 22.21 0.58
C GLY A 189 5.11 23.39 -0.33
N CYS A 190 4.44 24.51 -0.11
CA CYS A 190 4.51 25.69 -0.96
C CYS A 190 5.69 26.61 -0.62
N GLY A 191 6.39 27.06 -1.66
CA GLY A 191 7.54 27.95 -1.53
C GLY A 191 8.73 27.27 -0.87
N ARG A 192 9.52 28.05 -0.12
CA ARG A 192 10.79 27.57 0.46
C ARG A 192 10.57 26.50 1.53
N VAL A 193 11.50 25.55 1.60
CA VAL A 193 11.63 24.62 2.74
C VAL A 193 11.71 25.42 4.06
N ASN A 194 10.99 24.96 5.07
CA ASN A 194 10.79 25.62 6.36
C ASN A 194 10.15 27.03 6.28
N SER A 195 9.37 27.31 5.24
CA SER A 195 8.56 28.54 5.14
C SER A 195 7.39 28.55 6.14
N ALA A 196 7.28 29.62 6.94
CA ALA A 196 6.13 29.89 7.81
C ALA A 196 4.85 30.32 7.06
N LEU A 197 4.96 30.69 5.77
CA LEU A 197 3.83 31.17 4.98
C LEU A 197 2.80 30.05 4.75
N PRO A 198 1.49 30.39 4.62
CA PRO A 198 0.46 29.43 4.23
C PRO A 198 0.79 28.71 2.92
N CYS A 199 0.42 27.43 2.83
CA CYS A 199 0.54 26.68 1.58
C CYS A 199 -0.81 26.59 0.87
N GLU A 200 -0.92 27.29 -0.26
CA GLU A 200 -2.09 27.28 -1.13
C GLU A 200 -1.73 26.63 -2.49
N ILE A 201 -1.93 25.31 -2.60
CA ILE A 201 -1.83 24.58 -3.89
C ILE A 201 -3.17 24.71 -4.65
N ASN A 202 -4.28 24.92 -3.94
CA ASN A 202 -5.64 25.13 -4.50
C ASN A 202 -6.11 23.98 -5.41
N VAL A 203 -5.75 22.73 -5.07
CA VAL A 203 -6.05 21.57 -5.90
C VAL A 203 -7.56 21.36 -6.08
N ARG A 204 -7.97 21.13 -7.33
CA ARG A 204 -9.34 20.78 -7.73
C ARG A 204 -9.36 19.45 -8.46
N TYR A 205 -10.50 18.77 -8.34
CA TYR A 205 -10.84 17.61 -9.16
C TYR A 205 -11.21 18.01 -10.60
N GLY A 206 -11.22 17.07 -11.53
CA GLY A 206 -11.73 17.26 -12.90
C GLY A 206 -13.22 17.65 -12.94
N SER A 207 -13.97 17.41 -11.85
CA SER A 207 -15.34 17.91 -11.63
C SER A 207 -15.41 19.42 -11.32
N GLY A 208 -14.26 20.09 -11.13
CA GLY A 208 -14.15 21.48 -10.68
C GLY A 208 -14.33 21.67 -9.16
N ARG A 209 -14.79 20.64 -8.43
CA ARG A 209 -14.88 20.67 -6.96
C ARG A 209 -13.48 20.76 -6.34
N GLN A 210 -13.38 21.46 -5.21
CA GLN A 210 -12.14 21.60 -4.46
C GLN A 210 -11.77 20.27 -3.78
N HIS A 211 -10.48 19.92 -3.78
CA HIS A 211 -9.97 18.83 -2.95
C HIS A 211 -10.12 19.20 -1.47
N LEU A 212 -10.69 18.31 -0.65
CA LEU A 212 -10.92 18.54 0.78
C LEU A 212 -10.59 17.25 1.58
N PRO A 213 -10.01 17.38 2.80
CA PRO A 213 -9.60 16.27 3.66
C PRO A 213 -10.81 15.60 4.34
N GLY A 214 -10.60 14.47 5.00
CA GLY A 214 -11.65 13.77 5.75
C GLY A 214 -12.44 12.72 4.96
N VAL A 215 -13.06 11.80 5.72
CA VAL A 215 -13.76 10.62 5.21
C VAL A 215 -15.23 10.88 4.86
N GLN A 216 -15.85 11.93 5.41
CA GLN A 216 -17.29 12.19 5.28
C GLN A 216 -17.71 12.87 3.96
N ILE A 217 -16.75 13.27 3.13
CA ILE A 217 -17.04 13.93 1.84
C ILE A 217 -17.52 12.91 0.82
N ASN A 218 -18.74 13.09 0.33
CA ASN A 218 -19.22 12.35 -0.83
C ASN A 218 -18.42 12.72 -2.09
N ARG A 219 -17.68 11.74 -2.64
CA ARG A 219 -16.86 11.84 -3.84
C ARG A 219 -17.36 10.83 -4.89
N THR A 220 -17.42 11.26 -6.15
CA THR A 220 -17.62 10.35 -7.28
C THR A 220 -16.41 9.42 -7.44
N PHE A 221 -16.57 8.31 -8.16
CA PHE A 221 -15.47 7.39 -8.45
C PHE A 221 -14.26 8.08 -9.12
N SER A 222 -14.49 9.09 -9.99
CA SER A 222 -13.41 9.86 -10.59
C SER A 222 -12.66 10.72 -9.57
N GLU A 223 -13.38 11.32 -8.61
CA GLU A 223 -12.78 12.15 -7.56
C GLU A 223 -11.99 11.31 -6.53
N GLU A 224 -12.36 10.06 -6.26
CA GLU A 224 -11.51 9.14 -5.47
C GLU A 224 -10.29 8.61 -6.28
N VAL A 225 -10.44 8.42 -7.60
CA VAL A 225 -9.29 8.14 -8.48
C VAL A 225 -8.31 9.32 -8.50
N GLU A 226 -8.81 10.56 -8.54
CA GLU A 226 -8.00 11.78 -8.50
C GLU A 226 -7.44 12.08 -7.11
N ARG A 227 -8.19 11.86 -6.02
CA ARG A 227 -7.71 12.03 -4.63
C ARG A 227 -6.41 11.24 -4.40
N GLY A 228 -6.38 9.95 -4.74
CA GLY A 228 -5.16 9.16 -4.56
C GLY A 228 -4.00 9.57 -5.49
N LEU A 229 -4.24 10.30 -6.59
CA LEU A 229 -3.19 10.90 -7.42
C LEU A 229 -2.63 12.18 -6.77
N ILE A 230 -3.50 12.99 -6.18
CA ILE A 230 -3.12 14.18 -5.39
C ILE A 230 -2.29 13.73 -4.19
N MET A 231 -2.76 12.73 -3.44
CA MET A 231 -2.00 12.13 -2.33
C MET A 231 -0.69 11.46 -2.78
N SER A 232 -0.68 10.82 -3.96
CA SER A 232 0.58 10.29 -4.55
C SER A 232 1.57 11.41 -4.88
N ALA A 233 1.11 12.53 -5.44
CA ALA A 233 1.97 13.68 -5.77
C ALA A 233 2.54 14.32 -4.49
N LEU A 234 1.70 14.54 -3.47
CA LEU A 234 2.11 15.07 -2.16
C LEU A 234 3.12 14.16 -1.45
N ARG A 235 2.85 12.85 -1.34
CA ARG A 235 3.78 11.90 -0.70
C ARG A 235 5.09 11.72 -1.51
N ASN A 236 5.06 11.90 -2.83
CA ASN A 236 6.29 11.91 -3.63
C ASN A 236 7.19 13.14 -3.36
N LEU A 237 6.67 14.28 -2.86
CA LEU A 237 7.51 15.43 -2.50
C LEU A 237 8.49 15.12 -1.37
N TYR A 238 8.06 14.41 -0.31
CA TYR A 238 9.00 13.97 0.72
C TYR A 238 9.93 12.87 0.22
N LEU A 239 9.46 11.94 -0.63
CA LEU A 239 10.34 10.89 -1.17
C LEU A 239 11.47 11.48 -1.99
N ASP A 240 11.20 12.51 -2.81
CA ASP A 240 12.23 13.18 -3.60
C ASP A 240 13.26 13.90 -2.73
N TYR A 241 12.82 14.68 -1.73
CA TYR A 241 13.71 15.30 -0.74
C TYR A 241 14.59 14.26 -0.01
N ILE A 242 13.99 13.13 0.39
CA ILE A 242 14.68 12.04 1.09
C ILE A 242 15.70 11.35 0.19
N TYR A 243 15.34 11.07 -1.07
CA TYR A 243 16.25 10.47 -2.05
C TYR A 243 17.34 11.42 -2.57
N GLU A 244 17.28 12.71 -2.25
CA GLU A 244 18.31 13.69 -2.59
C GLU A 244 19.26 14.01 -1.42
N HIS A 245 18.76 13.99 -0.18
CA HIS A 245 19.51 14.50 0.98
C HIS A 245 19.72 13.53 2.15
N LEU A 246 19.04 12.37 2.18
CA LEU A 246 18.96 11.49 3.36
C LEU A 246 19.07 9.98 3.08
N ALA A 247 18.93 9.52 1.83
CA ALA A 247 18.81 8.10 1.50
C ALA A 247 20.12 7.30 1.60
N ASP A 248 21.27 7.98 1.65
CA ASP A 248 22.59 7.45 1.97
C ASP A 248 22.84 7.38 3.50
N ARG A 249 22.24 8.30 4.25
CA ARG A 249 22.38 8.45 5.72
C ARG A 249 21.37 7.63 6.54
N ALA A 250 20.21 7.30 5.97
CA ALA A 250 19.13 6.61 6.68
C ALA A 250 19.05 5.12 6.31
N SER A 251 18.92 4.25 7.31
CA SER A 251 18.66 2.81 7.12
C SER A 251 17.18 2.50 6.92
N LEU A 252 16.29 3.30 7.53
CA LEU A 252 14.84 3.13 7.50
C LEU A 252 14.11 4.42 7.11
N LEU A 253 12.95 4.24 6.48
CA LEU A 253 11.90 5.24 6.35
C LEU A 253 10.67 4.77 7.15
N LEU A 254 10.19 5.58 8.08
CA LEU A 254 8.87 5.45 8.69
C LEU A 254 7.92 6.40 7.95
N ILE A 255 6.77 5.90 7.52
CA ILE A 255 5.68 6.73 6.99
C ILE A 255 4.52 6.67 7.98
N VAL A 256 4.03 7.84 8.37
CA VAL A 256 2.94 8.00 9.35
C VAL A 256 1.86 8.94 8.84
N ASP A 257 0.59 8.61 9.06
CA ASP A 257 -0.52 9.56 8.93
C ASP A 257 -0.64 10.38 10.22
N PRO A 258 -0.52 11.72 10.17
CA PRO A 258 -0.30 12.52 11.36
C PRO A 258 -1.56 13.17 11.94
N ASP A 259 -2.65 13.18 11.18
CA ASP A 259 -3.92 13.88 11.40
C ASP A 259 -4.95 13.07 12.20
N ILE A 260 -4.48 12.13 13.03
CA ILE A 260 -5.32 11.23 13.84
C ILE A 260 -4.87 11.23 15.31
N THR A 261 -5.84 11.04 16.22
CA THR A 261 -5.58 11.07 17.67
C THR A 261 -5.21 9.68 18.15
N TRP A 262 -3.96 9.52 18.60
CA TRP A 262 -3.41 8.23 19.03
C TRP A 262 -3.61 7.94 20.51
N GLN A 263 -3.75 6.66 20.86
CA GLN A 263 -3.28 6.18 22.16
C GLN A 263 -1.75 6.11 22.14
N ASP A 264 -1.10 6.50 23.24
CA ASP A 264 0.36 6.44 23.36
C ASP A 264 0.95 5.10 22.91
N TRP A 265 1.92 5.18 22.00
CA TRP A 265 2.55 4.04 21.40
C TRP A 265 3.34 3.23 22.45
N ASP A 266 3.05 1.94 22.53
CA ASP A 266 3.93 0.96 23.20
C ASP A 266 5.18 0.77 22.32
N LEU A 267 6.28 1.41 22.74
CA LEU A 267 7.55 1.36 22.05
C LEU A 267 8.17 -0.05 22.05
N ASP A 268 7.82 -0.95 22.98
CA ASP A 268 8.24 -2.36 22.92
C ASP A 268 7.45 -3.12 21.85
N SER A 269 6.18 -2.75 21.61
CA SER A 269 5.35 -3.23 20.49
C SER A 269 5.98 -2.90 19.13
N ILE A 270 6.54 -1.70 19.01
CA ILE A 270 7.27 -1.27 17.81
C ILE A 270 8.64 -1.95 17.73
N ALA A 271 9.45 -1.85 18.78
CA ALA A 271 10.82 -2.41 18.78
C ALA A 271 10.85 -3.93 18.52
N GLN A 272 9.89 -4.70 19.06
CA GLN A 272 9.82 -6.14 18.82
C GLN A 272 9.51 -6.53 17.37
N GLY A 273 8.93 -5.60 16.59
CA GLY A 273 8.70 -5.76 15.17
C GLY A 273 9.88 -5.26 14.34
N LEU A 274 10.45 -4.10 14.71
CA LEU A 274 11.63 -3.57 14.03
C LEU A 274 12.86 -4.49 14.14
N TYR A 275 12.93 -5.31 15.18
CA TYR A 275 13.84 -6.46 15.27
C TYR A 275 13.92 -7.30 13.98
N TYR A 276 12.81 -7.48 13.25
CA TYR A 276 12.81 -8.29 12.02
C TYR A 276 13.61 -7.65 10.87
N PHE A 277 13.83 -6.33 10.85
CA PHE A 277 14.72 -5.72 9.85
C PHE A 277 16.19 -6.08 10.07
N ALA A 278 16.61 -6.34 11.32
CA ALA A 278 17.91 -6.92 11.63
C ALA A 278 17.93 -8.42 11.36
N ALA A 279 16.97 -9.15 11.92
CA ALA A 279 16.95 -10.62 11.90
C ALA A 279 16.58 -11.24 10.53
N LYS A 280 16.07 -10.44 9.59
CA LYS A 280 15.69 -10.83 8.23
C LYS A 280 16.14 -9.74 7.24
N PRO A 281 17.42 -9.70 6.81
CA PRO A 281 17.95 -8.61 5.96
C PRO A 281 17.21 -8.38 4.64
N LYS A 282 16.50 -9.40 4.12
CA LYS A 282 15.65 -9.26 2.92
C LYS A 282 14.36 -8.46 3.16
N LEU A 283 13.88 -8.30 4.40
CA LEU A 283 12.66 -7.55 4.71
C LEU A 283 12.74 -6.14 4.14
N GLN A 284 11.76 -5.75 3.31
CA GLN A 284 11.70 -4.46 2.62
C GLN A 284 10.68 -3.52 3.26
N GLN A 285 9.56 -4.04 3.77
CA GLN A 285 8.51 -3.27 4.46
C GLN A 285 7.89 -4.07 5.61
N LEU A 286 7.61 -3.39 6.72
CA LEU A 286 6.86 -3.91 7.85
C LEU A 286 5.84 -2.87 8.34
N CYS A 287 4.56 -3.23 8.32
CA CYS A 287 3.48 -2.36 8.80
C CYS A 287 3.10 -2.67 10.25
N ALA A 288 2.59 -1.65 10.94
CA ALA A 288 1.90 -1.84 12.22
C ALA A 288 0.51 -2.49 12.01
N HIS A 289 0.01 -3.14 13.05
CA HIS A 289 -1.38 -3.58 13.15
C HIS A 289 -2.16 -2.51 13.93
N THR A 290 -2.78 -1.58 13.19
CA THR A 290 -3.47 -0.43 13.78
C THR A 290 -4.98 -0.64 13.83
N THR A 291 -5.59 -0.36 14.97
CA THR A 291 -7.03 -0.51 15.19
C THR A 291 -7.68 0.78 15.68
N GLN A 292 -8.90 1.05 15.22
CA GLN A 292 -9.83 2.00 15.82
C GLN A 292 -11.04 1.22 16.35
N ASP A 293 -11.44 1.48 17.59
CA ASP A 293 -12.46 0.71 18.31
C ASP A 293 -12.28 -0.81 18.21
N SER A 294 -13.12 -1.50 17.42
CA SER A 294 -13.07 -2.94 17.17
C SER A 294 -12.64 -3.32 15.74
N HIS A 295 -12.12 -2.36 14.98
CA HIS A 295 -11.86 -2.47 13.54
C HIS A 295 -10.43 -2.12 13.17
N LEU A 296 -10.01 -2.57 11.99
CA LEU A 296 -8.75 -2.15 11.39
C LEU A 296 -8.84 -0.68 10.93
N TYR A 297 -7.88 0.14 11.35
CA TYR A 297 -7.73 1.50 10.84
C TYR A 297 -7.23 1.49 9.38
N ASP A 298 -7.70 2.47 8.58
CA ASP A 298 -7.51 2.63 7.12
C ASP A 298 -6.83 1.44 6.45
N PRO A 299 -7.58 0.37 6.12
CA PRO A 299 -7.00 -0.89 5.68
C PRO A 299 -6.52 -0.83 4.21
N CYS A 300 -5.47 -0.04 3.97
CA CYS A 300 -4.60 -0.10 2.79
C CYS A 300 -3.76 -1.41 2.78
N THR A 301 -4.41 -2.56 3.02
CA THR A 301 -3.78 -3.86 3.21
C THR A 301 -4.44 -4.90 2.32
N LEU A 302 -3.81 -5.18 1.18
CA LEU A 302 -4.27 -6.21 0.27
C LEU A 302 -3.74 -7.58 0.74
N SER A 303 -4.56 -8.25 1.55
CA SER A 303 -4.52 -9.71 1.68
C SER A 303 -5.02 -10.34 0.38
N PHE A 304 -4.33 -11.35 -0.12
CA PHE A 304 -4.62 -12.00 -1.40
C PHE A 304 -5.98 -12.73 -1.46
N HIS A 305 -6.70 -12.89 -0.34
CA HIS A 305 -7.82 -13.84 -0.23
C HIS A 305 -8.93 -13.40 0.75
N LEU A 306 -10.19 -13.73 0.46
CA LEU A 306 -11.39 -13.36 1.25
C LEU A 306 -12.08 -14.60 1.88
N ASN A 307 -12.43 -14.51 3.18
CA ASN A 307 -13.42 -15.36 3.91
C ASN A 307 -12.99 -16.64 4.70
N LYS A 308 -11.80 -16.75 5.32
CA LYS A 308 -11.55 -17.73 6.44
C LYS A 308 -10.57 -17.23 7.52
N ARG A 309 -10.18 -18.08 8.50
CA ARG A 309 -9.29 -17.72 9.62
C ARG A 309 -7.85 -18.27 9.52
N PHE A 310 -6.88 -17.59 10.16
CA PHE A 310 -5.54 -18.16 10.39
C PHE A 310 -5.64 -19.46 11.20
N GLY A 311 -5.08 -20.55 10.66
CA GLY A 311 -5.04 -21.86 11.30
C GLY A 311 -6.06 -22.89 10.79
N GLU A 312 -6.97 -22.51 9.89
CA GLU A 312 -7.89 -23.46 9.25
C GLU A 312 -7.19 -24.27 8.15
N ASP A 313 -6.78 -25.49 8.46
CA ASP A 313 -5.99 -26.37 7.59
C ASP A 313 -6.79 -26.83 6.35
N THR A 314 -6.58 -26.16 5.22
CA THR A 314 -7.10 -26.56 3.92
C THR A 314 -6.11 -26.28 2.80
N LYS A 315 -6.20 -27.10 1.74
CA LYS A 315 -5.20 -27.29 0.67
C LYS A 315 -4.76 -26.05 -0.12
N TYR A 316 -5.48 -24.93 -0.02
CA TYR A 316 -5.08 -23.61 -0.53
C TYR A 316 -5.57 -22.52 0.44
N PRO A 317 -4.76 -21.48 0.72
CA PRO A 317 -5.07 -20.52 1.77
C PRO A 317 -6.12 -19.52 1.33
N VAL A 318 -7.02 -19.20 2.26
CA VAL A 318 -7.98 -18.11 2.15
C VAL A 318 -8.11 -17.50 3.55
N VAL A 319 -7.85 -16.20 3.74
CA VAL A 319 -7.80 -15.60 5.08
C VAL A 319 -8.37 -14.18 5.08
N ASP A 320 -9.54 -14.03 5.69
CA ASP A 320 -10.16 -12.76 6.05
C ASP A 320 -9.26 -12.05 7.05
N TYR A 321 -8.57 -11.01 6.57
CA TYR A 321 -7.44 -10.41 7.27
C TYR A 321 -7.85 -9.78 8.61
N GLU A 322 -8.98 -9.05 8.65
CA GLU A 322 -9.53 -8.43 9.86
C GLU A 322 -9.96 -9.48 10.88
N LYS A 323 -10.83 -10.43 10.49
CA LYS A 323 -11.35 -11.47 11.42
C LYS A 323 -10.23 -12.35 11.96
N SER A 324 -9.12 -12.47 11.23
CA SER A 324 -7.99 -13.33 11.58
C SER A 324 -6.93 -12.63 12.43
N LEU A 325 -6.71 -11.31 12.24
CA LEU A 325 -5.84 -10.55 13.15
C LEU A 325 -6.52 -10.15 14.45
N TRP A 326 -7.83 -9.91 14.44
CA TRP A 326 -8.60 -9.69 15.66
C TRP A 326 -8.39 -10.81 16.68
N ASN A 327 -8.45 -12.06 16.20
CA ASN A 327 -8.27 -13.27 16.99
C ASN A 327 -6.84 -13.84 16.95
N ALA A 328 -5.86 -13.11 16.39
CA ALA A 328 -4.50 -13.62 16.24
C ALA A 328 -3.83 -13.87 17.61
N PRO A 329 -3.23 -15.06 17.82
CA PRO A 329 -2.43 -15.33 19.01
C PRO A 329 -1.36 -14.25 19.23
N ARG A 330 -1.05 -13.92 20.49
CA ARG A 330 0.02 -12.95 20.84
C ARG A 330 1.45 -13.43 20.47
N SER A 331 1.56 -14.60 19.87
CA SER A 331 2.77 -15.24 19.36
C SER A 331 2.80 -15.35 17.82
N LEU A 332 1.75 -14.90 17.10
CA LEU A 332 1.71 -14.94 15.64
C LEU A 332 2.83 -14.03 15.07
N PRO A 333 3.76 -14.54 14.23
CA PRO A 333 4.80 -13.75 13.60
C PRO A 333 4.25 -12.82 12.50
N PRO A 334 5.09 -11.93 11.94
CA PRO A 334 4.71 -11.13 10.78
C PRO A 334 4.15 -11.97 9.63
N VAL A 335 3.06 -11.48 9.06
CA VAL A 335 2.32 -12.13 7.98
C VAL A 335 2.68 -11.48 6.65
N LYS A 336 2.86 -12.31 5.61
CA LYS A 336 3.10 -11.88 4.23
C LYS A 336 1.82 -11.31 3.61
N VAL A 337 1.91 -10.19 2.90
CA VAL A 337 0.80 -9.51 2.22
C VAL A 337 1.23 -8.98 0.84
N GLU A 338 0.29 -8.61 -0.04
CA GLU A 338 0.62 -7.94 -1.31
C GLU A 338 0.92 -6.46 -1.09
N SER A 339 0.19 -5.83 -0.18
CA SER A 339 0.46 -4.51 0.36
C SER A 339 0.04 -4.43 1.82
N CYS A 340 0.60 -3.47 2.54
CA CYS A 340 0.03 -2.98 3.78
C CYS A 340 0.33 -1.50 3.97
N PHE A 341 -0.56 -0.84 4.68
CA PHE A 341 -0.38 0.40 5.41
C PHE A 341 -1.62 0.54 6.29
N GLN A 342 -1.45 1.02 7.53
CA GLN A 342 -2.53 1.22 8.51
C GLN A 342 -2.12 2.39 9.42
N ALA A 343 -2.12 3.61 8.89
CA ALA A 343 -1.48 4.82 9.45
C ALA A 343 0.02 4.76 9.75
N VAL A 344 0.65 3.58 9.95
CA VAL A 344 2.07 3.43 10.29
C VAL A 344 2.70 2.28 9.50
N SER A 345 3.78 2.59 8.76
CA SER A 345 4.56 1.60 8.02
C SER A 345 6.05 1.94 7.98
N PHE A 346 6.90 0.93 8.14
CA PHE A 346 8.35 1.04 8.11
C PHE A 346 8.89 0.39 6.83
N TYR A 347 9.88 1.02 6.20
CA TYR A 347 10.50 0.58 4.96
C TYR A 347 12.02 0.58 5.11
N ARG A 348 12.70 -0.39 4.48
CA ARG A 348 14.16 -0.38 4.34
C ARG A 348 14.56 0.64 3.27
N MET A 349 15.32 1.66 3.65
CA MET A 349 15.67 2.77 2.75
C MET A 349 16.36 2.28 1.47
N SER A 350 17.29 1.33 1.57
CA SER A 350 18.00 0.78 0.41
C SER A 350 17.09 0.03 -0.57
N ALA A 351 15.93 -0.49 -0.16
CA ALA A 351 14.97 -1.16 -1.05
C ALA A 351 14.10 -0.17 -1.85
N LEU A 352 13.93 1.04 -1.32
CA LEU A 352 13.25 2.18 -1.93
C LEU A 352 14.20 2.98 -2.84
N ALA A 353 15.31 3.44 -2.27
CA ALA A 353 16.25 4.37 -2.89
C ALA A 353 16.98 3.78 -4.11
N ALA A 354 17.43 2.52 -4.04
CA ALA A 354 18.14 1.86 -5.14
C ALA A 354 17.32 1.71 -6.44
N ARG A 355 15.99 1.86 -6.34
CA ARG A 355 15.05 1.86 -7.48
C ARG A 355 14.31 3.21 -7.64
N ARG A 356 14.62 4.21 -6.80
CA ARG A 356 13.85 5.46 -6.57
C ARG A 356 12.33 5.24 -6.67
N LEU A 357 11.83 4.28 -5.88
CA LEU A 357 10.42 3.90 -5.88
C LEU A 357 9.52 5.08 -5.47
N ARG A 358 8.31 5.15 -6.03
CA ARG A 358 7.39 6.27 -5.83
C ARG A 358 5.95 5.80 -5.73
N TYR A 359 5.10 6.57 -5.07
CA TYR A 359 3.65 6.43 -5.16
C TYR A 359 3.22 6.62 -6.62
N ARG A 360 2.55 5.62 -7.23
CA ARG A 360 2.19 5.57 -8.66
C ARG A 360 0.97 4.65 -8.89
N ARG A 361 -0.22 5.19 -9.08
CA ARG A 361 -1.42 4.38 -9.40
C ARG A 361 -1.33 3.80 -10.82
N SER A 362 -1.73 2.54 -11.00
CA SER A 362 -2.00 2.00 -12.34
C SER A 362 -3.37 2.45 -12.89
N PRO A 363 -3.60 2.40 -14.22
CA PRO A 363 -4.89 2.76 -14.80
C PRO A 363 -6.07 1.98 -14.23
N GLY A 364 -7.04 2.70 -13.65
CA GLY A 364 -8.22 2.10 -13.00
C GLY A 364 -8.00 1.61 -11.56
N GLU A 365 -6.81 1.77 -10.99
CA GLU A 365 -6.53 1.45 -9.59
C GLU A 365 -7.14 2.53 -8.67
N TRP A 366 -8.30 2.23 -8.10
CA TRP A 366 -9.03 3.10 -7.17
C TRP A 366 -8.64 2.88 -5.69
N MET A 367 -7.80 1.87 -5.42
CA MET A 367 -7.33 1.52 -4.08
C MET A 367 -6.25 2.50 -3.56
N CYS A 368 -6.19 2.68 -2.24
CA CYS A 368 -5.23 3.52 -1.50
C CYS A 368 -3.80 3.53 -2.10
N GLU A 369 -3.21 4.70 -2.31
CA GLU A 369 -1.91 4.86 -2.97
C GLU A 369 -0.73 4.20 -2.23
N HIS A 370 -0.80 3.97 -0.92
CA HIS A 370 0.19 3.15 -0.19
C HIS A 370 0.28 1.72 -0.70
N ASN A 371 -0.79 1.17 -1.29
CA ASN A 371 -0.73 -0.10 -2.00
C ASN A 371 0.25 -0.02 -3.18
N THR A 372 0.27 1.10 -3.91
CA THR A 372 1.12 1.25 -5.10
C THR A 372 2.61 1.22 -4.76
N LEU A 373 3.02 1.86 -3.65
CA LEU A 373 4.40 1.83 -3.18
C LEU A 373 4.77 0.42 -2.67
N SER A 374 3.88 -0.18 -1.88
CA SER A 374 4.09 -1.52 -1.31
C SER A 374 4.24 -2.60 -2.39
N ARG A 375 3.42 -2.56 -3.46
CA ARG A 375 3.43 -3.55 -4.55
C ARG A 375 4.67 -3.48 -5.46
N GLN A 376 5.47 -2.41 -5.35
CA GLN A 376 6.80 -2.31 -5.97
C GLN A 376 7.90 -3.00 -5.14
N LEU A 377 7.58 -3.46 -3.93
CA LEU A 377 8.47 -4.21 -3.05
C LEU A 377 8.19 -5.71 -3.13
N ASP A 378 9.24 -6.49 -2.90
CA ASP A 378 9.19 -7.95 -2.98
C ASP A 378 8.96 -8.57 -1.58
N GLU A 379 9.37 -7.86 -0.51
CA GLU A 379 9.34 -8.35 0.87
C GLU A 379 8.54 -7.44 1.81
N VAL A 380 7.23 -7.35 1.55
CA VAL A 380 6.22 -6.69 2.39
C VAL A 380 5.63 -7.65 3.41
N TYR A 381 5.53 -7.20 4.66
CA TYR A 381 4.91 -7.90 5.79
C TYR A 381 4.13 -6.92 6.69
N ILE A 382 3.24 -7.45 7.53
CA ILE A 382 2.57 -6.72 8.61
C ILE A 382 2.70 -7.50 9.92
N ASP A 383 2.94 -6.82 11.05
CA ASP A 383 3.18 -7.47 12.36
C ASP A 383 1.93 -7.40 13.27
N PRO A 384 1.24 -8.54 13.51
CA PRO A 384 0.08 -8.62 14.41
C PRO A 384 0.35 -8.23 15.86
N GLN A 385 1.63 -8.17 16.26
CA GLN A 385 2.11 -7.82 17.60
C GLN A 385 2.63 -6.38 17.70
N MET A 386 2.82 -5.68 16.57
CA MET A 386 3.05 -4.23 16.53
C MET A 386 1.71 -3.51 16.60
N ARG A 387 1.03 -3.65 17.74
CA ARG A 387 -0.34 -3.13 17.93
C ARG A 387 -0.30 -1.65 18.31
N LEU A 388 -1.01 -0.83 17.53
CA LEU A 388 -1.24 0.59 17.78
C LEU A 388 -2.76 0.86 17.80
N ARG A 389 -3.20 1.90 18.52
CA ARG A 389 -4.63 2.24 18.61
C ARG A 389 -4.89 3.71 18.29
N VAL A 390 -5.85 3.93 17.40
CA VAL A 390 -6.46 5.25 17.14
C VAL A 390 -7.63 5.41 18.11
N LEU A 391 -7.71 6.59 18.74
CA LEU A 391 -8.81 6.99 19.61
C LEU A 391 -9.88 7.75 18.83
N GLN A 392 -9.47 8.56 17.84
CA GLN A 392 -10.37 9.37 17.02
C GLN A 392 -9.74 9.68 15.66
N GLU A 393 -10.54 9.55 14.60
CA GLU A 393 -10.29 10.15 13.29
C GLU A 393 -10.63 11.64 13.30
N ASN A 394 -9.82 12.45 12.64
CA ASN A 394 -10.17 13.82 12.31
C ASN A 394 -11.23 13.83 11.19
N ILE A 395 -12.26 14.66 11.36
CA ILE A 395 -13.47 14.62 10.54
C ILE A 395 -13.31 15.42 9.23
N GLY A 396 -12.45 16.44 9.20
CA GLY A 396 -12.05 17.21 7.99
C GLY A 396 -12.54 18.65 7.93
#